data_AF-A0A9E5HNW2-F1
#
_entry.id   AF-A0A9E5HNW2-F1
#
_cell.length_a   1.000
_cell.length_b   1.000
_cell.length_c   1.000
_cell.angle_alpha   90.00
_cell.angle_beta   90.00
_cell.angle_gamma   90.00
#
_symmetry.space_group_name_H-M   'P 1'
#
loop_
_entity.id
_entity.type
_entity.pdbx_description
1 polymer ?
#
loop_
_entity_poly.entity_id
_entity_poly.type
_entity_poly.pdbx_seq_one_letter_code
_entity_poly.pdbx_strand_id
1 'polypeptide(L)' 'MTRIAHIEIDDRNLPPPTPEIEQERRVAIFDLLEENVFSLPKRDDRVVPAGPYRLDLSIREKRLVFDVSTEAGEKAVEF' A
#
# COMPACT_ATOMS: atom_id res chain seq x y z
N MET A 1 -16.69 3.76 -4.81
CA MET A 1 -15.30 4.26 -5.00
C MET A 1 -14.37 3.27 -4.35
N THR A 2 -13.30 2.90 -5.05
CA THR A 2 -12.27 2.02 -4.50
C THR A 2 -11.28 2.84 -3.66
N ARG A 3 -10.78 2.23 -2.58
CA ARG A 3 -9.88 2.85 -1.60
C ARG A 3 -8.89 1.83 -1.09
N ILE A 4 -7.81 2.30 -0.49
CA ILE A 4 -6.90 1.53 0.34
C ILE A 4 -7.52 1.45 1.74
N ALA A 5 -7.66 0.22 2.26
CA ALA A 5 -8.13 -0.08 3.60
C ALA A 5 -7.00 -0.47 4.56
N HIS A 6 -5.82 -0.80 4.03
CA HIS A 6 -4.66 -1.18 4.83
C HIS A 6 -3.37 -0.79 4.12
N ILE A 7 -2.41 -0.24 4.87
CA ILE A 7 -1.06 0.04 4.40
C ILE A 7 -0.07 -0.64 5.34
N GLU A 8 0.79 -1.49 4.79
CA GLU A 8 1.93 -2.07 5.50
C GLU A 8 3.23 -1.56 4.86
N ILE A 9 4.26 -1.31 5.68
CA ILE A 9 5.57 -0.84 5.21
C ILE A 9 6.63 -1.81 5.73
N ASP A 10 7.30 -2.50 4.81
CA ASP A 10 8.45 -3.32 5.10
C ASP A 10 9.71 -2.46 5.18
N ASP A 11 10.09 -2.11 6.41
CA ASP A 11 11.27 -1.31 6.72
C ASP A 11 12.45 -2.14 7.26
N ARG A 12 12.43 -3.47 7.09
CA ARG A 12 13.51 -4.37 7.57
C ARG A 12 14.89 -4.04 7.01
N ASN A 13 14.96 -3.35 5.87
CA ASN A 13 16.19 -2.91 5.22
C ASN A 13 16.56 -1.44 5.51
N LEU A 14 15.84 -0.77 6.41
CA LEU A 14 16.08 0.62 6.79
C LEU A 14 16.63 0.69 8.23
N PRO A 15 17.39 1.76 8.56
CA PRO A 15 17.72 2.05 9.95
C PRO A 15 16.45 2.12 10.80
N PRO A 16 16.48 1.63 12.06
CA PRO A 16 15.31 1.70 12.92
C PRO A 16 14.86 3.16 13.07
N PRO A 17 13.56 3.45 12.86
CA PRO A 17 13.05 4.81 12.98
C PRO A 17 13.16 5.30 14.42
N THR A 18 13.31 6.61 14.60
CA THR A 18 13.16 7.23 15.91
C THR A 18 11.68 7.27 16.31
N PRO A 19 11.34 7.44 17.60
CA PRO A 19 9.96 7.54 18.04
C PRO A 19 9.16 8.64 17.33
N GLU A 20 9.79 9.76 16.98
CA GLU A 20 9.17 10.86 16.22
C GLU A 20 8.79 10.40 14.81
N ILE A 21 9.71 9.73 14.11
CA ILE A 21 9.46 9.19 12.76
C ILE A 21 8.32 8.16 12.78
N GLU A 22 8.28 7.29 13.80
CA GLU A 22 7.18 6.35 13.95
C GLU A 22 5.84 7.05 14.19
N GLN A 23 5.84 8.13 14.98
CA GLN A 23 4.63 8.92 15.23
C GLN A 23 4.15 9.62 13.96
N GLU A 24 5.03 10.33 13.26
CA GLU A 24 4.70 10.98 11.98
C GLU A 24 4.16 9.97 10.97
N ARG A 25 4.77 8.78 10.88
CA ARG A 25 4.31 7.70 10.01
C ARG A 25 2.91 7.23 10.36
N ARG A 26 2.60 7.00 11.65
CA ARG A 26 1.27 6.57 12.09
C ARG A 26 0.21 7.61 11.74
N VAL A 27 0.49 8.89 11.96
CA VAL A 27 -0.41 9.99 11.61
C VAL A 27 -0.63 10.03 10.09
N ALA A 28 0.45 9.99 9.30
CA ALA A 28 0.36 10.00 7.85
C ALA A 28 -0.43 8.82 7.28
N ILE A 29 -0.25 7.60 7.82
CA ILE A 29 -1.02 6.42 7.41
C ILE A 29 -2.49 6.59 7.78
N PHE A 30 -2.80 7.12 8.97
CA PHE A 30 -4.17 7.34 9.41
C PHE A 30 -4.89 8.33 8.48
N ASP A 31 -4.27 9.48 8.21
CA ASP A 31 -4.81 10.51 7.32
C ASP A 31 -5.05 9.96 5.90
N LEU A 32 -4.11 9.16 5.39
CA LEU A 32 -4.28 8.49 4.10
C LEU A 32 -5.47 7.52 4.13
N LEU A 33 -5.64 6.71 5.17
CA LEU A 33 -6.72 5.72 5.23
C LEU A 33 -8.11 6.35 5.38
N GLU A 34 -8.23 7.53 5.99
CA GLU A 34 -9.51 8.25 6.16
C GLU A 34 -10.05 8.80 4.83
N GLU A 35 -9.22 9.46 4.01
CA GLU A 35 -9.69 10.24 2.85
C GLU A 35 -9.08 9.82 1.50
N ASN A 36 -8.42 8.65 1.40
CA ASN A 36 -7.87 8.23 0.11
C ASN A 36 -8.93 7.82 -0.93
N VAL A 37 -8.57 8.06 -2.18
CA VAL A 37 -9.21 7.49 -3.36
C VAL A 37 -8.15 6.72 -4.13
N PHE A 38 -8.42 5.45 -4.42
CA PHE A 38 -7.45 4.60 -5.10
C PHE A 38 -8.10 3.82 -6.23
N SER A 39 -7.53 3.89 -7.42
CA SER A 39 -8.00 3.17 -8.59
C SER A 39 -6.81 2.54 -9.30
N LEU A 40 -6.96 1.28 -9.70
CA LEU A 40 -5.96 0.60 -10.52
C LEU A 40 -6.21 0.89 -12.00
N PRO A 41 -5.16 1.07 -12.81
CA PRO A 41 -5.29 1.27 -14.24
C PRO A 41 -5.90 0.03 -14.90
N LYS A 42 -6.81 0.24 -15.85
CA LYS A 42 -7.33 -0.84 -16.68
C LYS A 42 -6.21 -1.36 -17.58
N ARG A 43 -6.07 -2.68 -17.65
CA ARG A 43 -5.16 -3.37 -18.57
C ARG A 43 -5.97 -4.43 -19.31
N ASP A 44 -5.86 -4.46 -20.64
CA ASP A 44 -6.66 -5.35 -21.50
C ASP A 44 -6.41 -6.84 -21.23
N ASP A 45 -5.26 -7.17 -20.65
CA ASP A 45 -4.81 -8.52 -20.34
C ASP A 45 -5.19 -9.01 -18.94
N ARG A 46 -5.83 -8.20 -18.09
CA ARG A 46 -6.13 -8.58 -16.70
C ARG A 46 -7.44 -8.02 -16.15
N VAL A 47 -8.26 -8.90 -15.59
CA VAL A 47 -9.39 -8.50 -14.75
C VAL A 47 -8.85 -8.01 -13.41
N VAL A 48 -9.11 -6.75 -13.09
CA VAL A 48 -8.74 -6.16 -11.81
C VAL A 48 -9.89 -6.37 -10.84
N PRO A 49 -9.68 -7.08 -9.72
CA PRO A 49 -10.73 -7.28 -8.73
C PRO A 49 -11.11 -5.95 -8.07
N ALA A 50 -12.38 -5.82 -7.69
CA ALA A 50 -12.87 -4.63 -7.01
C ALA A 50 -12.28 -4.55 -5.59
N GLY A 51 -11.83 -3.35 -5.20
CA GLY A 51 -11.39 -3.07 -3.83
C GLY A 51 -12.55 -3.10 -2.81
N PRO A 52 -12.27 -2.85 -1.52
CA PRO A 52 -11.09 -2.17 -0.98
C PRO A 52 -9.79 -2.97 -1.09
N TYR A 53 -8.67 -2.25 -1.15
CA TYR A 53 -7.34 -2.82 -1.36
C TYR A 53 -6.47 -2.75 -0.11
N ARG A 54 -5.53 -3.69 0.01
CA ARG A 54 -4.38 -3.64 0.91
C ARG A 54 -3.16 -3.28 0.07
N LEU A 55 -2.34 -2.36 0.59
CA LEU A 55 -1.11 -1.89 -0.04
C LEU A 55 0.07 -2.27 0.85
N ASP A 56 0.96 -3.10 0.35
CA ASP A 56 2.22 -3.42 1.02
C ASP A 56 3.37 -2.73 0.28
N LEU A 57 4.05 -1.84 0.99
CA LEU A 57 5.18 -1.06 0.49
C LEU A 57 6.48 -1.70 0.96
N SER A 58 7.39 -1.99 0.03
CA SER A 58 8.70 -2.56 0.38
C SER A 58 9.81 -1.98 -0.49
N ILE A 59 11.05 -2.05 -0.01
CA ILE A 59 12.22 -1.69 -0.81
C ILE A 59 12.92 -2.96 -1.28
N ARG A 60 12.93 -3.21 -2.60
CA ARG A 60 13.66 -4.30 -3.25
C ARG A 60 14.66 -3.72 -4.24
N GLU A 61 15.93 -4.08 -4.12
CA GLU A 61 16.99 -3.60 -5.03
C GLU A 61 17.02 -2.06 -5.19
N LYS A 62 16.84 -1.33 -4.08
CA LYS A 62 16.74 0.15 -4.04
C LYS A 62 15.55 0.73 -4.82
N ARG A 63 14.53 -0.07 -5.13
CA ARG A 63 13.27 0.35 -5.74
C ARG A 63 12.12 0.20 -4.75
N LEU A 64 11.22 1.17 -4.72
CA LEU A 64 9.97 1.08 -3.97
C LEU A 64 9.01 0.19 -4.76
N VAL A 65 8.60 -0.89 -4.14
CA VAL A 65 7.65 -1.87 -4.68
C VAL A 65 6.29 -1.61 -4.08
N PHE A 66 5.27 -1.57 -4.94
CA PHE A 66 3.87 -1.44 -4.54
C PHE A 66 3.19 -2.77 -4.79
N ASP A 67 2.96 -3.53 -3.72
CA ASP A 67 2.18 -4.76 -3.76
C ASP A 67 0.73 -4.43 -3.41
N VAL A 68 -0.21 -4.71 -4.32
CA VAL A 68 -1.63 -4.41 -4.12
C VAL A 68 -2.43 -5.70 -4.15
N SER A 69 -3.17 -5.95 -3.07
CA SER A 69 -4.10 -7.06 -2.94
C SER A 69 -5.49 -6.57 -2.56
N THR A 70 -6.52 -7.41 -2.74
CA THR A 70 -7.84 -7.14 -2.18
C THR A 70 -7.84 -7.43 -0.68
N GLU A 71 -8.87 -6.98 0.02
CA GLU A 71 -9.05 -7.32 1.45
C GLU A 71 -9.10 -8.84 1.71
N ALA A 72 -9.56 -9.63 0.73
CA ALA A 72 -9.57 -11.09 0.80
C ALA A 72 -8.21 -11.75 0.51
N GLY A 73 -7.16 -10.96 0.27
CA GLY A 73 -5.81 -11.44 -0.04
C GLY A 73 -5.61 -11.84 -1.51
N GLU A 74 -6.54 -11.51 -2.41
CA GLU A 74 -6.37 -11.76 -3.84
C GLU A 74 -5.41 -10.74 -4.44
N LYS A 75 -4.33 -11.21 -5.08
CA LYS A 75 -3.33 -10.33 -5.72
C LYS A 75 -3.97 -9.54 -6.85
N ALA A 76 -4.01 -8.21 -6.72
CA ALA A 76 -4.55 -7.30 -7.72
C ALA A 76 -3.47 -6.85 -8.71
N VAL A 77 -2.30 -6.41 -8.22
CA VAL A 77 -1.16 -5.99 -9.06
C VAL A 77 0.13 -5.84 -8.22
N GLU A 78 1.28 -5.76 -8.90
CA GLU A 78 2.56 -5.35 -8.33
C GLU A 78 3.22 -4.34 -9.27
N PHE A 79 3.88 -3.31 -8.72
CA PHE A 79 4.68 -2.32 -9.45
C PHE A 79 6.08 -2.21 -8.88
#